data_AF-A0A7S3TBG7-F1
#
_entry.id   AF-A0A7S3TBG7-F1
#
_cell.length_a   1.000
_cell.length_b   1.000
_cell.length_c   1.000
_cell.angle_alpha   90.00
_cell.angle_beta   90.00
_cell.angle_gamma   90.00
#
_symmetry.space_group_name_H-M   'P 1'
#
loop_
_entity.id
_entity.type
_entity.pdbx_description
1 polymer ?
#
loop_
_entity_poly.entity_id
_entity_poly.type
_entity_poly.pdbx_seq_one_letter_code
_entity_poly.pdbx_strand_id
1 'polypeptide(L)'
;QSRRMNDLGSCTRWSSSSRLVNSSISPNERLRIVYAMEFLTRNQKALFANPPALLTTEVTPEVGLTSKYGGGFISAKGKHVVVIGGGDTGTDCIGTSLRHGCKSLINFELFPAPPDEQDKRGEASGNPWPLWPRIMRVDYGHEEASHRFGADPRTYSVLSKEFVSDGAGRVRAVKTVQVEVGPDGRFAEVEGSEREHPADLVILAMGFRHPEQEIVRALRLETDQRSNAKASTSDYKTSAPGVFAAGDCRRGQSLVVWAINEGRGVAKSVDAYLGGKGW
;
A
#
# COMPACT_ATOMS: atom_id res chain seq x y z
N GLN A 1 28.60 34.63 -6.72
CA GLN A 1 27.60 34.16 -5.73
C GLN A 1 26.37 33.46 -6.36
N SER A 2 26.40 32.98 -7.61
CA SER A 2 25.24 32.32 -8.26
C SER A 2 25.47 30.83 -8.64
N ARG A 3 26.35 30.10 -7.93
CA ARG A 3 26.67 28.69 -8.25
C ARG A 3 26.33 27.67 -7.13
N ARG A 4 25.57 28.05 -6.09
CA ARG A 4 25.21 27.15 -4.96
C ARG A 4 23.70 26.90 -4.79
N MET A 5 22.90 26.94 -5.86
CA MET A 5 21.46 26.68 -5.79
C MET A 5 21.04 25.28 -6.29
N ASN A 6 21.97 24.45 -6.80
CA ASN A 6 21.60 23.22 -7.51
C ASN A 6 21.59 21.92 -6.67
N ASP A 7 21.98 21.94 -5.39
CA ASP A 7 22.16 20.70 -4.60
C ASP A 7 21.17 20.53 -3.43
N LEU A 8 20.01 21.21 -3.47
CA LEU A 8 18.95 20.98 -2.48
C LEU A 8 18.03 19.86 -2.95
N GLY A 9 18.25 18.65 -2.45
CA GLY A 9 17.38 17.49 -2.67
C GLY A 9 16.48 17.24 -1.46
N SER A 10 15.15 17.23 -1.66
CA SER A 10 14.22 16.59 -0.72
C SER A 10 13.98 15.15 -1.18
N CYS A 11 14.26 14.18 -0.32
CA CYS A 11 14.10 12.76 -0.64
C CYS A 11 12.71 12.28 -0.23
N THR A 12 11.72 12.35 -1.12
CA THR A 12 10.35 11.83 -0.88
C THR A 12 10.07 10.48 -1.54
N ARG A 13 11.09 9.85 -2.15
CA ARG A 13 10.91 8.70 -3.07
C ARG A 13 10.77 7.35 -2.33
N TRP A 14 9.72 6.60 -2.69
CA TRP A 14 9.25 5.39 -1.99
C TRP A 14 9.54 4.07 -2.71
N SER A 15 10.00 3.04 -1.98
CA SER A 15 10.20 1.72 -2.59
C SER A 15 8.88 0.97 -2.74
N SER A 16 8.74 0.28 -3.86
CA SER A 16 7.61 -0.59 -4.19
C SER A 16 7.76 -2.01 -3.64
N SER A 17 8.73 -2.26 -2.75
CA SER A 17 9.06 -3.61 -2.29
C SER A 17 8.05 -4.10 -1.23
N SER A 18 7.02 -4.82 -1.69
CA SER A 18 6.06 -5.49 -0.81
C SER A 18 6.71 -6.65 -0.06
N ARG A 19 6.03 -7.12 1.00
CA ARG A 19 6.29 -8.47 1.53
C ARG A 19 5.83 -9.47 0.46
N LEU A 20 6.71 -10.31 -0.03
CA LEU A 20 6.29 -11.49 -0.79
C LEU A 20 6.17 -12.65 0.20
N VAL A 21 5.06 -13.37 0.11
CA VAL A 21 4.96 -14.71 0.68
C VAL A 21 5.89 -15.61 -0.11
N ASN A 22 6.56 -16.51 0.60
CA ASN A 22 7.58 -17.46 0.16
C ASN A 22 7.10 -18.35 -1.00
N SER A 23 6.95 -17.77 -2.17
CA SER A 23 6.48 -18.40 -3.40
C SER A 23 7.55 -18.16 -4.47
N SER A 24 7.85 -19.18 -5.25
CA SER A 24 8.78 -19.17 -6.40
C SER A 24 8.33 -18.25 -7.55
N ILE A 25 7.30 -17.44 -7.32
CA ILE A 25 6.59 -16.65 -8.31
C ILE A 25 6.71 -15.17 -7.92
N SER A 26 7.53 -14.43 -8.66
CA SER A 26 7.54 -12.97 -8.58
C SER A 26 6.27 -12.39 -9.22
N PRO A 27 5.73 -11.27 -8.72
CA PRO A 27 4.64 -10.56 -9.38
C PRO A 27 5.01 -10.26 -10.82
N ASN A 28 4.14 -10.67 -11.72
CA ASN A 28 4.36 -10.59 -13.15
C ASN A 28 3.02 -10.29 -13.80
N GLU A 29 2.99 -9.25 -14.62
CA GLU A 29 1.79 -8.86 -15.38
C GLU A 29 1.28 -10.03 -16.25
N ARG A 30 2.19 -10.88 -16.74
CA ARG A 30 1.85 -12.11 -17.47
C ARG A 30 1.06 -13.10 -16.60
N LEU A 31 1.42 -13.19 -15.31
CA LEU A 31 0.75 -14.03 -14.32
C LEU A 31 -0.53 -13.38 -13.75
N ARG A 32 -0.78 -12.10 -14.04
CA ARG A 32 -1.86 -11.27 -13.46
C ARG A 32 -1.81 -11.21 -11.94
N ILE A 33 -0.59 -11.22 -11.40
CA ILE A 33 -0.31 -10.94 -9.99
C ILE A 33 0.45 -9.61 -9.99
N VAL A 34 -0.17 -8.56 -9.46
CA VAL A 34 0.33 -7.18 -9.57
C VAL A 34 0.41 -6.52 -8.20
N TYR A 35 1.31 -5.54 -8.07
CA TYR A 35 1.33 -4.69 -6.88
C TYR A 35 0.20 -3.67 -6.91
N ALA A 36 -0.34 -3.34 -5.74
CA ALA A 36 -1.38 -2.32 -5.62
C ALA A 36 -0.96 -0.98 -6.25
N MET A 37 0.29 -0.54 -6.07
CA MET A 37 0.76 0.70 -6.70
C MET A 37 0.75 0.63 -8.21
N GLU A 38 1.10 -0.50 -8.80
CA GLU A 38 1.04 -0.67 -10.25
C GLU A 38 -0.40 -0.60 -10.74
N PHE A 39 -1.29 -1.35 -10.10
CA PHE A 39 -2.71 -1.37 -10.40
C PHE A 39 -3.34 0.02 -10.29
N LEU A 40 -3.19 0.70 -9.15
CA LEU A 40 -3.77 2.02 -8.91
C LEU A 40 -3.13 3.08 -9.81
N THR A 41 -1.80 3.08 -9.98
CA THR A 41 -1.12 4.09 -10.83
C THR A 41 -1.55 3.99 -12.29
N ARG A 42 -1.57 2.78 -12.87
CA ARG A 42 -1.93 2.62 -14.28
C ARG A 42 -3.39 2.98 -14.53
N ASN A 43 -4.30 2.60 -13.62
CA ASN A 43 -5.72 2.94 -13.73
C ASN A 43 -5.97 4.45 -13.53
N GLN A 44 -5.31 5.08 -12.56
CA GLN A 44 -5.42 6.53 -12.34
C GLN A 44 -4.93 7.32 -13.56
N LYS A 45 -3.82 6.91 -14.16
CA LYS A 45 -3.31 7.53 -15.38
C LYS A 45 -4.29 7.41 -16.54
N ALA A 46 -4.83 6.21 -16.76
CA ALA A 46 -5.81 5.99 -17.82
C ALA A 46 -7.08 6.82 -17.62
N LEU A 47 -7.52 6.98 -16.36
CA LEU A 47 -8.64 7.85 -15.99
C LEU A 47 -8.35 9.32 -16.33
N PHE A 48 -7.18 9.83 -15.96
CA PHE A 48 -6.81 11.22 -16.29
C PHE A 48 -6.60 11.44 -17.79
N ALA A 49 -6.12 10.44 -18.51
CA ALA A 49 -5.92 10.50 -19.95
C ALA A 49 -7.23 10.55 -20.72
N ASN A 50 -8.25 9.81 -20.25
CA ASN A 50 -9.55 9.70 -20.91
C ASN A 50 -10.71 9.84 -19.90
N PRO A 51 -10.98 11.05 -19.38
CA PRO A 51 -11.99 11.27 -18.34
C PRO A 51 -13.41 10.74 -18.65
N PRO A 52 -13.92 10.80 -19.90
CA PRO A 52 -15.25 10.27 -20.24
C PRO A 52 -15.27 8.77 -20.61
N ALA A 53 -14.14 8.09 -20.75
CA ALA A 53 -14.05 6.76 -21.38
C ALA A 53 -14.17 5.57 -20.41
N LEU A 54 -14.50 5.78 -19.14
CA LEU A 54 -14.72 4.67 -18.18
C LEU A 54 -15.89 3.73 -18.55
N LEU A 55 -16.58 3.99 -19.66
CA LEU A 55 -17.61 3.12 -20.25
C LEU A 55 -17.32 2.66 -21.70
N THR A 56 -16.21 3.08 -22.33
CA THR A 56 -15.91 2.73 -23.73
C THR A 56 -14.47 2.24 -23.89
N THR A 57 -14.28 1.21 -24.71
CA THR A 57 -13.10 0.33 -24.78
C THR A 57 -11.87 0.93 -25.49
N GLU A 58 -11.76 2.24 -25.64
CA GLU A 58 -10.68 2.87 -26.41
C GLU A 58 -9.91 3.87 -25.55
N VAL A 59 -8.59 3.62 -25.41
CA VAL A 59 -7.66 4.47 -24.66
C VAL A 59 -6.66 5.04 -25.66
N THR A 60 -6.60 6.36 -25.81
CA THR A 60 -5.55 7.05 -26.58
C THR A 60 -4.27 7.24 -25.75
N PRO A 61 -3.06 7.29 -26.37
CA PRO A 61 -1.81 6.96 -25.69
C PRO A 61 -1.11 8.10 -24.95
N GLU A 62 -1.60 9.34 -25.00
CA GLU A 62 -0.82 10.46 -24.47
C GLU A 62 -1.29 10.91 -23.09
N VAL A 63 -0.46 10.62 -22.08
CA VAL A 63 -0.63 11.12 -20.70
C VAL A 63 0.68 11.79 -20.28
N GLY A 64 0.63 13.09 -19.97
CA GLY A 64 1.78 13.87 -19.48
C GLY A 64 2.31 13.49 -18.08
N LEU A 65 1.89 12.36 -17.52
CA LEU A 65 2.35 11.83 -16.23
C LEU A 65 3.28 10.64 -16.46
N THR A 66 4.59 10.85 -16.30
CA THR A 66 5.60 9.79 -16.36
C THR A 66 5.62 8.96 -15.06
N SER A 67 5.63 7.64 -15.15
CA SER A 67 5.82 6.72 -14.00
C SER A 67 6.65 5.52 -14.46
N LYS A 68 7.31 4.83 -13.53
CA LYS A 68 8.00 3.56 -13.80
C LYS A 68 7.05 2.45 -14.26
N TYR A 69 5.77 2.56 -13.91
CA TYR A 69 4.73 1.71 -14.46
C TYR A 69 4.28 2.30 -15.81
N GLY A 70 4.85 1.77 -16.90
CA GLY A 70 4.40 2.00 -18.27
C GLY A 70 3.27 1.02 -18.68
N GLY A 71 2.75 1.15 -19.90
CA GLY A 71 1.67 0.30 -20.42
C GLY A 71 0.25 0.84 -20.17
N GLY A 72 -0.75 0.20 -20.76
CA GLY A 72 -2.17 0.55 -20.59
C GLY A 72 -2.70 0.24 -19.18
N PHE A 73 -4.00 0.44 -18.97
CA PHE A 73 -4.64 0.18 -17.67
C PHE A 73 -4.79 -1.32 -17.38
N ILE A 74 -4.86 -1.69 -16.10
CA ILE A 74 -5.09 -3.08 -15.68
C ILE A 74 -6.58 -3.25 -15.38
N SER A 75 -7.30 -3.88 -16.31
CA SER A 75 -8.73 -4.11 -16.17
C SER A 75 -9.05 -5.22 -15.17
N ALA A 76 -10.05 -4.99 -14.30
CA ALA A 76 -10.65 -6.01 -13.44
C ALA A 76 -12.01 -6.51 -13.97
N LYS A 77 -12.46 -6.03 -15.13
CA LYS A 77 -13.77 -6.35 -15.70
C LYS A 77 -13.95 -7.85 -15.91
N GLY A 78 -15.04 -8.40 -15.37
CA GLY A 78 -15.41 -9.81 -15.52
C GLY A 78 -14.46 -10.81 -14.85
N LYS A 79 -13.50 -10.35 -14.03
CA LYS A 79 -12.51 -11.19 -13.37
C LYS A 79 -12.89 -11.55 -11.93
N HIS A 80 -12.45 -12.71 -11.47
CA HIS A 80 -12.35 -13.05 -10.05
C HIS A 80 -11.14 -12.32 -9.46
N VAL A 81 -11.36 -11.33 -8.59
CA VAL A 81 -10.31 -10.48 -8.03
C VAL A 81 -10.01 -10.88 -6.59
N VAL A 82 -8.73 -11.06 -6.28
CA VAL A 82 -8.22 -11.25 -4.92
C VAL A 82 -7.33 -10.08 -4.54
N VAL A 83 -7.64 -9.41 -3.43
CA VAL A 83 -6.80 -8.35 -2.85
C VAL A 83 -6.13 -8.91 -1.60
N ILE A 84 -4.81 -8.85 -1.48
CA ILE A 84 -4.07 -9.35 -0.31
C ILE A 84 -3.54 -8.16 0.50
N GLY A 85 -4.06 -7.98 1.72
CA GLY A 85 -3.82 -6.85 2.62
C GLY A 85 -5.04 -5.93 2.74
N GLY A 86 -5.31 -5.44 3.95
CA GLY A 86 -6.55 -4.76 4.34
C GLY A 86 -6.36 -3.38 4.95
N GLY A 87 -5.27 -2.68 4.60
CA GLY A 87 -5.16 -1.24 4.84
C GLY A 87 -5.89 -0.42 3.76
N ASP A 88 -5.81 0.91 3.85
CA ASP A 88 -6.47 1.85 2.92
C ASP A 88 -6.15 1.56 1.44
N THR A 89 -4.90 1.19 1.14
CA THR A 89 -4.48 0.78 -0.22
C THR A 89 -5.24 -0.44 -0.73
N GLY A 90 -5.59 -1.38 0.16
CA GLY A 90 -6.44 -2.52 -0.15
C GLY A 90 -7.85 -2.07 -0.51
N THR A 91 -8.45 -1.21 0.32
CA THR A 91 -9.76 -0.58 0.07
C THR A 91 -9.82 0.12 -1.29
N ASP A 92 -8.77 0.86 -1.66
CA ASP A 92 -8.69 1.54 -2.97
C ASP A 92 -8.67 0.55 -4.14
N CYS A 93 -7.98 -0.59 -3.97
CA CYS A 93 -7.96 -1.66 -4.95
C CYS A 93 -9.34 -2.33 -5.07
N ILE A 94 -10.05 -2.49 -3.95
CA ILE A 94 -11.43 -3.00 -3.92
C ILE A 94 -12.34 -2.05 -4.69
N GLY A 95 -12.34 -0.77 -4.32
CA GLY A 95 -13.16 0.26 -4.96
C GLY A 95 -12.93 0.32 -6.46
N THR A 96 -11.68 0.38 -6.90
CA THR A 96 -11.31 0.41 -8.33
C THR A 96 -11.78 -0.86 -9.06
N SER A 97 -11.61 -2.03 -8.46
CA SER A 97 -12.04 -3.31 -9.07
C SER A 97 -13.56 -3.38 -9.24
N LEU A 98 -14.33 -2.83 -8.29
CA LEU A 98 -15.78 -2.69 -8.39
C LEU A 98 -16.19 -1.76 -9.54
N ARG A 99 -15.53 -0.59 -9.71
CA ARG A 99 -15.79 0.33 -10.84
C ARG A 99 -15.57 -0.34 -12.19
N HIS A 100 -14.57 -1.21 -12.31
CA HIS A 100 -14.33 -1.96 -13.54
C HIS A 100 -15.37 -3.05 -13.83
N GLY A 101 -16.23 -3.38 -12.86
CA GLY A 101 -17.21 -4.46 -12.99
C GLY A 101 -16.58 -5.84 -12.87
N CYS A 102 -15.77 -6.09 -11.84
CA CYS A 102 -15.29 -7.43 -11.52
C CYS A 102 -16.45 -8.43 -11.30
N LYS A 103 -16.16 -9.71 -11.52
CA LYS A 103 -17.12 -10.82 -11.40
C LYS A 103 -17.30 -11.24 -9.95
N SER A 104 -16.21 -11.33 -9.19
CA SER A 104 -16.22 -11.52 -7.74
C SER A 104 -15.02 -10.81 -7.12
N LEU A 105 -15.08 -10.59 -5.81
CA LEU A 105 -14.02 -9.92 -5.08
C LEU A 105 -13.87 -10.53 -3.69
N ILE A 106 -12.63 -10.88 -3.32
CA ILE A 106 -12.27 -11.34 -1.97
C ILE A 106 -11.03 -10.58 -1.52
N ASN A 107 -11.01 -10.13 -0.27
CA ASN A 107 -9.87 -9.49 0.35
C ASN A 107 -9.34 -10.36 1.50
N PHE A 108 -8.08 -10.77 1.44
CA PHE A 108 -7.44 -11.54 2.51
C PHE A 108 -6.68 -10.63 3.46
N GLU A 109 -6.97 -10.77 4.76
CA GLU A 109 -6.26 -10.11 5.85
C GLU A 109 -5.60 -11.17 6.75
N LEU A 110 -4.33 -10.93 7.09
CA LEU A 110 -3.54 -11.87 7.88
C LEU A 110 -3.94 -11.82 9.35
N PHE A 111 -4.27 -10.62 9.85
CA PHE A 111 -4.64 -10.43 11.23
C PHE A 111 -6.08 -10.87 11.51
N PRO A 112 -6.40 -11.23 12.78
CA PRO A 112 -7.76 -11.44 13.20
C PRO A 112 -8.64 -10.22 12.97
N ALA A 113 -9.93 -10.47 12.80
CA ALA A 113 -10.93 -9.42 12.76
C ALA A 113 -10.77 -8.53 14.00
N PRO A 114 -10.61 -7.20 13.85
CA PRO A 114 -10.64 -6.31 14.99
C PRO A 114 -12.01 -6.42 15.71
N PRO A 115 -12.05 -6.12 17.02
CA PRO A 115 -13.28 -6.06 17.79
C PRO A 115 -14.34 -5.21 17.09
N ASP A 116 -15.60 -5.61 17.21
CA ASP A 116 -16.72 -4.87 16.64
C ASP A 116 -16.79 -3.45 17.24
N GLU A 117 -17.46 -2.55 16.53
CA GLU A 117 -17.66 -1.17 16.89
C GLU A 117 -18.26 -0.98 18.29
N GLN A 118 -18.85 -1.97 18.95
CA GLN A 118 -19.38 -1.81 20.31
C GLN A 118 -18.25 -1.76 21.37
N ASP A 119 -17.02 -2.15 21.04
CA ASP A 119 -15.84 -2.01 21.92
C ASP A 119 -15.00 -0.76 21.60
N LYS A 120 -15.62 0.38 21.20
CA LYS A 120 -14.86 1.63 20.88
C LYS A 120 -14.01 2.14 22.04
N ARG A 121 -14.39 1.82 23.28
CA ARG A 121 -13.62 2.18 24.49
C ARG A 121 -12.46 1.23 24.75
N GLY A 122 -12.38 0.11 24.04
CA GLY A 122 -11.34 -0.90 24.13
C GLY A 122 -11.21 -1.53 25.52
N GLU A 123 -12.29 -1.52 26.29
CA GLU A 123 -12.34 -2.10 27.63
C GLU A 123 -12.29 -3.64 27.53
N ALA A 124 -12.98 -4.22 26.53
CA ALA A 124 -13.01 -5.67 26.31
C ALA A 124 -11.77 -6.18 25.55
N SER A 125 -11.22 -5.37 24.64
CA SER A 125 -10.02 -5.71 23.85
C SER A 125 -8.69 -5.32 24.49
N GLY A 126 -8.70 -4.76 25.70
CA GLY A 126 -7.48 -4.32 26.40
C GLY A 126 -6.78 -3.13 25.73
N ASN A 127 -7.54 -2.31 25.00
CA ASN A 127 -7.08 -1.12 24.30
C ASN A 127 -7.82 0.16 24.78
N PRO A 128 -7.74 0.50 26.09
CA PRO A 128 -8.49 1.61 26.65
C PRO A 128 -8.00 2.96 26.15
N TRP A 129 -8.89 3.95 26.14
CA TRP A 129 -8.49 5.35 25.99
C TRP A 129 -7.40 5.71 27.03
N PRO A 130 -6.35 6.49 26.67
CA PRO A 130 -6.15 7.30 25.46
C PRO A 130 -5.46 6.57 24.30
N LEU A 131 -5.38 5.24 24.31
CA LEU A 131 -4.84 4.48 23.17
C LEU A 131 -5.74 4.63 21.94
N TRP A 132 -5.14 4.48 20.75
CA TRP A 132 -5.88 4.54 19.51
C TRP A 132 -6.83 3.34 19.38
N PRO A 133 -8.14 3.54 19.15
CA PRO A 133 -9.13 2.46 19.18
C PRO A 133 -8.88 1.41 18.09
N ARG A 134 -8.77 0.14 18.52
CA ARG A 134 -8.72 -1.05 17.66
C ARG A 134 -10.13 -1.58 17.42
N ILE A 135 -10.82 -0.97 16.46
CA ILE A 135 -12.20 -1.33 16.09
C ILE A 135 -12.28 -1.76 14.64
N MET A 136 -13.28 -2.58 14.32
CA MET A 136 -13.66 -2.88 12.95
C MET A 136 -14.13 -1.62 12.25
N ARG A 137 -13.30 -1.13 11.33
CA ARG A 137 -13.63 -0.01 10.46
C ARG A 137 -14.16 -0.54 9.15
N VAL A 138 -15.28 0.00 8.73
CA VAL A 138 -15.82 -0.19 7.39
C VAL A 138 -15.54 1.10 6.62
N ASP A 139 -15.13 0.96 5.37
CA ASP A 139 -14.72 2.07 4.51
C ASP A 139 -15.43 1.89 3.16
N TYR A 140 -15.41 2.92 2.30
CA TYR A 140 -16.24 3.01 1.10
C TYR A 140 -16.14 1.75 0.21
N GLY A 141 -14.93 1.21 0.01
CA GLY A 141 -14.71 0.02 -0.80
C GLY A 141 -15.34 -1.24 -0.19
N HIS A 142 -15.33 -1.35 1.14
CA HIS A 142 -15.96 -2.47 1.85
C HIS A 142 -17.48 -2.39 1.76
N GLU A 143 -18.07 -1.21 2.01
CA GLU A 143 -19.51 -0.99 1.94
C GLU A 143 -20.06 -1.28 0.54
N GLU A 144 -19.40 -0.75 -0.49
CA GLU A 144 -19.82 -0.97 -1.87
C GLU A 144 -19.69 -2.43 -2.31
N ALA A 145 -18.62 -3.13 -1.93
CA ALA A 145 -18.51 -4.57 -2.24
C ALA A 145 -19.58 -5.37 -1.50
N SER A 146 -19.86 -5.01 -0.25
CA SER A 146 -20.91 -5.64 0.56
C SER A 146 -22.29 -5.44 -0.05
N HIS A 147 -22.58 -4.23 -0.53
CA HIS A 147 -23.82 -3.93 -1.22
C HIS A 147 -23.94 -4.68 -2.56
N ARG A 148 -22.86 -4.77 -3.34
CA ARG A 148 -22.86 -5.44 -4.65
C ARG A 148 -22.95 -6.96 -4.55
N PHE A 149 -22.23 -7.57 -3.61
CA PHE A 149 -22.06 -9.01 -3.53
C PHE A 149 -22.79 -9.66 -2.34
N GLY A 150 -23.43 -8.86 -1.48
CA GLY A 150 -24.25 -9.33 -0.36
C GLY A 150 -23.48 -9.72 0.91
N ALA A 151 -22.16 -9.52 0.95
CA ALA A 151 -21.32 -9.84 2.11
C ALA A 151 -20.03 -9.00 2.13
N ASP A 152 -19.46 -8.78 3.33
CA ASP A 152 -18.16 -8.13 3.48
C ASP A 152 -17.10 -8.88 2.64
N PRO A 153 -16.32 -8.19 1.80
CA PRO A 153 -15.32 -8.83 0.97
C PRO A 153 -14.15 -9.42 1.77
N ARG A 154 -13.96 -9.01 3.03
CA ARG A 154 -12.79 -9.34 3.84
C ARG A 154 -12.91 -10.70 4.50
N THR A 155 -11.84 -11.48 4.39
CA THR A 155 -11.62 -12.72 5.14
C THR A 155 -10.38 -12.53 6.00
N TYR A 156 -10.58 -12.58 7.32
CA TYR A 156 -9.54 -12.37 8.34
C TYR A 156 -8.88 -13.67 8.78
N SER A 157 -7.73 -13.56 9.45
CA SER A 157 -6.97 -14.72 9.92
C SER A 157 -6.61 -15.68 8.77
N VAL A 158 -6.24 -15.14 7.61
CA VAL A 158 -5.92 -15.92 6.42
C VAL A 158 -4.51 -15.63 5.92
N LEU A 159 -3.72 -16.70 5.75
CA LEU A 159 -2.41 -16.66 5.11
C LEU A 159 -2.53 -17.22 3.68
N SER A 160 -2.13 -16.44 2.67
CA SER A 160 -2.01 -16.92 1.30
C SER A 160 -0.75 -17.78 1.16
N LYS A 161 -0.88 -19.02 0.68
CA LYS A 161 0.20 -20.02 0.60
C LYS A 161 0.80 -20.14 -0.79
N GLU A 162 -0.06 -20.19 -1.81
CA GLU A 162 0.35 -20.51 -3.18
C GLU A 162 -0.55 -19.79 -4.20
N PHE A 163 0.04 -19.32 -5.30
CA PHE A 163 -0.68 -18.90 -6.50
C PHE A 163 -0.73 -20.06 -7.49
N VAL A 164 -1.95 -20.51 -7.81
CA VAL A 164 -2.15 -21.65 -8.69
C VAL A 164 -2.24 -21.17 -10.14
N SER A 165 -1.44 -21.78 -11.01
CA SER A 165 -1.39 -21.45 -12.45
C SER A 165 -2.50 -22.14 -13.25
N ASP A 166 -2.95 -21.50 -14.33
CA ASP A 166 -3.82 -22.07 -15.36
C ASP A 166 -3.07 -22.92 -16.40
N GLY A 167 -1.74 -23.05 -16.27
CA GLY A 167 -0.88 -23.77 -17.22
C GLY A 167 -0.49 -22.95 -18.46
N ALA A 168 -1.15 -21.81 -18.72
CA ALA A 168 -0.81 -20.85 -19.76
C ALA A 168 0.00 -19.65 -19.21
N GLY A 169 0.43 -19.73 -17.95
CA GLY A 169 1.20 -18.68 -17.29
C GLY A 169 0.34 -17.54 -16.75
N ARG A 170 -0.90 -17.81 -16.33
CA ARG A 170 -1.76 -16.89 -15.57
C ARG A 170 -2.22 -17.53 -14.26
N VAL A 171 -2.52 -16.73 -13.25
CA VAL A 171 -3.18 -17.21 -12.03
C VAL A 171 -4.62 -17.66 -12.36
N ARG A 172 -5.02 -18.81 -11.81
CA ARG A 172 -6.41 -19.30 -11.79
C ARG A 172 -7.02 -19.31 -10.39
N ALA A 173 -6.19 -19.41 -9.36
CA ALA A 173 -6.63 -19.45 -7.97
C ALA A 173 -5.52 -19.06 -6.97
N VAL A 174 -5.92 -18.73 -5.74
CA VAL A 174 -5.03 -18.55 -4.59
C VAL A 174 -5.37 -19.62 -3.55
N LYS A 175 -4.37 -20.41 -3.13
CA LYS A 175 -4.52 -21.28 -1.97
C LYS A 175 -4.21 -20.53 -0.70
N THR A 176 -5.03 -20.74 0.31
CA THR A 176 -4.94 -20.09 1.61
C THR A 176 -5.06 -21.09 2.74
N VAL A 177 -4.55 -20.75 3.91
CA VAL A 177 -4.76 -21.46 5.16
C VAL A 177 -5.23 -20.48 6.24
N GLN A 178 -6.06 -20.93 7.17
CA GLN A 178 -6.39 -20.12 8.34
C GLN A 178 -5.21 -20.09 9.30
N VAL A 179 -5.06 -18.97 10.01
CA VAL A 179 -4.01 -18.78 11.00
C VAL A 179 -4.56 -18.25 12.32
N GLU A 180 -3.94 -18.67 13.41
CA GLU A 180 -4.18 -18.14 14.74
C GLU A 180 -2.92 -17.44 15.27
N VAL A 181 -3.10 -16.43 16.12
CA VAL A 181 -1.97 -15.75 16.76
C VAL A 181 -1.61 -16.54 18.02
N GLY A 182 -0.43 -17.18 18.00
CA GLY A 182 0.10 -17.91 19.13
C GLY A 182 0.52 -17.01 20.30
N PRO A 183 0.80 -17.58 21.48
CA PRO A 183 1.19 -16.82 22.67
C PRO A 183 2.47 -15.99 22.51
N ASP A 184 3.34 -16.37 21.57
CA ASP A 184 4.57 -15.67 21.21
C ASP A 184 4.36 -14.56 20.17
N GLY A 185 3.11 -14.32 19.76
CA GLY A 185 2.73 -13.35 18.74
C GLY A 185 2.99 -13.81 17.31
N ARG A 186 3.39 -15.07 17.09
CA ARG A 186 3.58 -15.63 15.75
C ARG A 186 2.28 -16.24 15.23
N PHE A 187 2.13 -16.25 13.91
CA PHE A 187 1.00 -16.93 13.27
C PHE A 187 1.27 -18.43 13.21
N ALA A 188 0.32 -19.23 13.71
CA ALA A 188 0.30 -20.69 13.59
C ALA A 188 -0.79 -21.08 12.58
N GLU A 189 -0.46 -21.97 11.65
CA GLU A 189 -1.41 -22.48 10.66
C GLU A 189 -2.39 -23.47 11.30
N VAL A 190 -3.68 -23.34 10.97
CA VAL A 190 -4.72 -24.29 11.39
C VAL A 190 -4.75 -25.47 10.43
N GLU A 191 -4.39 -26.65 10.90
CA GLU A 191 -4.36 -27.87 10.07
C GLU A 191 -5.74 -28.19 9.47
N GLY A 192 -5.76 -28.60 8.19
CA GLY A 192 -6.99 -28.92 7.47
C GLY A 192 -7.85 -27.71 7.06
N SER A 193 -7.43 -26.48 7.37
CA SER A 193 -8.16 -25.25 7.00
C SER A 193 -7.82 -24.73 5.59
N GLU A 194 -7.05 -25.49 4.82
CA GLU A 194 -6.64 -25.11 3.48
C GLU A 194 -7.84 -24.95 2.54
N ARG A 195 -7.85 -23.87 1.77
CA ARG A 195 -8.89 -23.57 0.78
C ARG A 195 -8.28 -22.99 -0.48
N GLU A 196 -8.88 -23.32 -1.62
CA GLU A 196 -8.54 -22.73 -2.92
C GLU A 196 -9.63 -21.74 -3.32
N HIS A 197 -9.23 -20.51 -3.68
CA HIS A 197 -10.14 -19.43 -4.07
C HIS A 197 -9.90 -19.04 -5.53
N PRO A 198 -10.92 -19.05 -6.41
CA PRO A 198 -10.77 -18.62 -7.80
C PRO A 198 -10.21 -17.20 -7.92
N ALA A 199 -9.24 -17.01 -8.80
CA ALA A 199 -8.58 -15.72 -9.00
C ALA A 199 -8.04 -15.59 -10.43
N ASP A 200 -8.52 -14.57 -11.16
CA ASP A 200 -8.00 -14.18 -12.47
C ASP A 200 -7.08 -12.94 -12.38
N LEU A 201 -7.12 -12.23 -11.25
CA LEU A 201 -6.31 -11.06 -10.94
C LEU A 201 -6.04 -11.04 -9.43
N VAL A 202 -4.76 -11.06 -9.05
CA VAL A 202 -4.33 -10.90 -7.66
C VAL A 202 -3.64 -9.55 -7.51
N ILE A 203 -4.07 -8.77 -6.52
CA ILE A 203 -3.53 -7.45 -6.20
C ILE A 203 -2.88 -7.49 -4.82
N LEU A 204 -1.58 -7.26 -4.75
CA LEU A 204 -0.80 -7.27 -3.52
C LEU A 204 -0.79 -5.87 -2.89
N ALA A 205 -1.57 -5.69 -1.82
CA ALA A 205 -1.80 -4.43 -1.09
C ALA A 205 -1.24 -4.48 0.35
N MET A 206 -0.04 -5.05 0.52
CA MET A 206 0.58 -5.32 1.85
C MET A 206 1.42 -4.14 2.41
N GLY A 207 1.27 -2.94 1.86
CA GLY A 207 2.05 -1.75 2.22
C GLY A 207 3.53 -1.78 1.79
N PHE A 208 4.30 -0.80 2.28
CA PHE A 208 5.69 -0.51 1.89
C PHE A 208 6.64 -0.48 3.10
N ARG A 209 7.85 -1.02 2.97
CA ARG A 209 8.76 -1.08 4.14
C ARG A 209 9.56 0.19 4.40
N HIS A 210 10.09 0.79 3.35
CA HIS A 210 11.04 1.90 3.43
C HIS A 210 11.10 2.67 2.08
N PRO A 211 11.73 3.86 2.04
CA PRO A 211 12.05 4.57 0.79
C PRO A 211 12.89 3.74 -0.21
N GLU A 212 12.96 4.17 -1.47
CA GLU A 212 13.86 3.52 -2.46
C GLU A 212 15.29 3.61 -1.94
N GLN A 213 15.93 2.45 -1.74
CA GLN A 213 17.26 2.43 -1.13
C GLN A 213 18.33 3.00 -2.07
N GLU A 214 18.05 3.12 -3.36
CA GLU A 214 18.93 3.79 -4.32
C GLU A 214 19.18 5.25 -3.95
N ILE A 215 18.13 6.01 -3.59
CA ILE A 215 18.29 7.43 -3.22
C ILE A 215 18.97 7.58 -1.85
N VAL A 216 18.66 6.68 -0.90
CA VAL A 216 19.32 6.63 0.41
C VAL A 216 20.82 6.40 0.25
N ARG A 217 21.22 5.44 -0.60
CA ARG A 217 22.64 5.14 -0.88
C ARG A 217 23.32 6.24 -1.66
N ALA A 218 22.66 6.79 -2.69
CA ALA A 218 23.21 7.87 -3.51
C ALA A 218 23.54 9.11 -2.68
N LEU A 219 22.66 9.44 -1.71
CA LEU A 219 22.85 10.55 -0.78
C LEU A 219 23.67 10.18 0.48
N ARG A 220 24.10 8.91 0.60
CA ARG A 220 24.88 8.38 1.74
C ARG A 220 24.21 8.65 3.10
N LEU A 221 22.90 8.43 3.16
CA LEU A 221 22.12 8.67 4.37
C LEU A 221 22.21 7.49 5.34
N GLU A 222 22.35 7.79 6.63
CA GLU A 222 22.08 6.81 7.68
C GLU A 222 20.60 6.41 7.68
N THR A 223 20.33 5.17 8.06
CA THR A 223 18.96 4.67 8.21
C THR A 223 18.63 4.26 9.64
N ASP A 224 17.35 4.30 9.97
CA ASP A 224 16.84 3.68 11.20
C ASP A 224 16.79 2.14 11.09
N GLN A 225 16.32 1.47 12.15
CA GLN A 225 16.17 0.00 12.18
C GLN A 225 15.18 -0.53 11.14
N ARG A 226 14.34 0.32 10.56
CA ARG A 226 13.35 0.00 9.53
C ARG A 226 13.82 0.37 8.12
N SER A 227 15.08 0.81 7.98
CA SER A 227 15.67 1.29 6.74
C SER A 227 15.06 2.60 6.19
N ASN A 228 14.38 3.38 7.03
CA ASN A 228 13.94 4.74 6.68
C ASN A 228 15.11 5.72 6.81
N ALA A 229 15.03 6.85 6.11
CA ALA A 229 16.04 7.91 6.24
C ALA A 229 16.04 8.44 7.68
N LYS A 230 17.17 8.28 8.38
CA LYS A 230 17.29 8.67 9.78
C LYS A 230 17.38 10.18 9.88
N ALA A 231 16.38 10.79 10.51
CA ALA A 231 16.38 12.21 10.84
C ALA A 231 15.57 12.48 12.12
N SER A 232 15.99 13.51 12.86
CA SER A 232 15.32 13.94 14.10
C SER A 232 13.92 14.50 13.81
N THR A 233 13.08 14.61 14.85
CA THR A 233 11.77 15.29 14.75
C THR A 233 11.83 16.78 15.08
N SER A 234 12.97 17.28 15.58
CA SER A 234 13.14 18.68 15.96
C SER A 234 13.72 19.52 14.82
N ASP A 235 14.70 18.99 14.09
CA ASP A 235 15.40 19.71 13.02
C ASP A 235 15.44 18.98 11.67
N TYR A 236 14.91 17.75 11.62
CA TYR A 236 14.74 16.95 10.40
C TYR A 236 16.03 16.72 9.59
N LYS A 237 17.21 16.96 10.19
CA LYS A 237 18.50 16.76 9.54
C LYS A 237 18.82 15.29 9.41
N THR A 238 19.34 14.92 8.25
CA THR A 238 19.92 13.60 8.00
C THR A 238 21.42 13.60 8.34
N SER A 239 22.11 12.48 8.12
CA SER A 239 23.57 12.40 8.22
C SER A 239 24.30 13.21 7.15
N ALA A 240 23.64 13.55 6.04
CA ALA A 240 24.24 14.34 4.96
C ALA A 240 23.98 15.85 5.19
N PRO A 241 25.03 16.71 5.22
CA PRO A 241 24.87 18.15 5.36
C PRO A 241 23.99 18.74 4.25
N GLY A 242 23.01 19.56 4.63
CA GLY A 242 22.09 20.19 3.70
C GLY A 242 20.95 19.28 3.20
N VAL A 243 20.88 18.03 3.66
CA VAL A 243 19.81 17.07 3.32
C VAL A 243 18.90 16.84 4.53
N PHE A 244 17.60 16.96 4.30
CA PHE A 244 16.55 16.83 5.30
C PHE A 244 15.53 15.76 4.87
N ALA A 245 14.86 15.12 5.83
CA ALA A 245 13.87 14.09 5.57
C ALA A 245 12.55 14.36 6.32
N ALA A 246 11.41 14.10 5.69
CA ALA A 246 10.08 14.30 6.26
C ALA A 246 9.05 13.35 5.67
N GLY A 247 7.94 13.20 6.41
CA GLY A 247 6.83 12.35 6.03
C GLY A 247 7.26 10.91 6.03
N ASP A 248 6.64 10.11 5.17
CA ASP A 248 6.80 8.68 5.30
C ASP A 248 8.28 8.27 5.11
N CYS A 249 9.10 8.92 4.26
CA CYS A 249 10.49 8.50 4.02
C CYS A 249 11.35 8.47 5.29
N ARG A 250 10.93 9.23 6.31
CA ARG A 250 11.54 9.34 7.64
C ARG A 250 10.74 8.55 8.67
N ARG A 251 9.40 8.68 8.67
CA ARG A 251 8.48 8.14 9.68
C ARG A 251 8.06 6.68 9.42
N GLY A 252 8.15 6.22 8.18
CA GLY A 252 7.41 5.08 7.67
C GLY A 252 5.97 5.44 7.28
N GLN A 253 5.23 4.48 6.71
CA GLN A 253 3.84 4.66 6.27
C GLN A 253 3.00 5.39 7.32
N SER A 254 2.43 6.53 6.96
CA SER A 254 1.58 7.31 7.87
C SER A 254 0.53 8.14 7.15
N LEU A 255 -0.20 8.95 7.91
CA LEU A 255 -1.24 9.82 7.38
C LEU A 255 -0.63 11.02 6.67
N VAL A 256 -1.32 11.52 5.64
CA VAL A 256 -0.94 12.72 4.89
C VAL A 256 -0.73 13.95 5.79
N VAL A 257 -1.49 14.07 6.88
CA VAL A 257 -1.35 15.17 7.84
C VAL A 257 0.03 15.17 8.51
N TRP A 258 0.63 14.01 8.76
CA TRP A 258 1.98 13.90 9.29
C TRP A 258 3.01 14.34 8.26
N ALA A 259 2.86 13.94 7.00
CA ALA A 259 3.74 14.39 5.94
C ALA A 259 3.70 15.91 5.76
N ILE A 260 2.51 16.52 5.82
CA ILE A 260 2.35 17.99 5.76
C ILE A 260 3.01 18.65 6.97
N ASN A 261 2.75 18.15 8.18
CA ASN A 261 3.32 18.71 9.40
C ASN A 261 4.85 18.65 9.41
N GLU A 262 5.43 17.50 9.07
CA GLU A 262 6.88 17.33 9.01
C GLU A 262 7.49 18.14 7.86
N GLY A 263 6.82 18.27 6.72
CA GLY A 263 7.25 19.13 5.62
C GLY A 263 7.35 20.60 6.03
N ARG A 264 6.39 21.10 6.83
CA ARG A 264 6.47 22.44 7.44
C ARG A 264 7.63 22.57 8.42
N GLY A 265 7.94 21.50 9.16
CA GLY A 265 9.10 21.42 10.03
C GLY A 265 10.42 21.53 9.25
N VAL A 266 10.58 20.73 8.19
CA VAL A 266 11.72 20.79 7.27
C VAL A 266 11.89 22.19 6.68
N ALA A 267 10.81 22.83 6.24
CA ALA A 267 10.89 24.18 5.68
C ALA A 267 11.53 25.19 6.65
N LYS A 268 11.17 25.13 7.95
CA LYS A 268 11.79 25.96 9.00
C LYS A 268 13.27 25.60 9.20
N SER A 269 13.60 24.32 9.21
CA SER A 269 14.98 23.84 9.40
C SER A 269 15.90 24.20 8.23
N VAL A 270 15.37 24.17 7.00
CA VAL A 270 16.07 24.61 5.79
C VAL A 270 16.29 26.11 5.81
N ASP A 271 15.28 26.91 6.17
CA ASP A 271 15.42 28.37 6.32
C ASP A 271 16.54 28.73 7.31
N ALA A 272 16.51 28.13 8.50
CA ALA A 272 17.55 28.33 9.51
C ALA A 272 18.94 27.87 9.03
N TYR A 273 19.03 26.77 8.27
CA TYR A 273 20.30 26.28 7.71
C TYR A 273 20.90 27.23 6.68
N LEU A 274 20.06 27.92 5.89
CA LEU A 274 20.49 28.91 4.90
C LEU A 274 20.77 30.29 5.49
N GLY A 275 20.61 30.47 6.81
CA GLY A 275 20.79 31.75 7.49
C GLY A 275 19.59 32.70 7.36
N GLY A 276 18.41 32.16 7.05
CA GLY A 276 17.15 32.89 7.08
C GLY A 276 16.83 33.41 8.48
N LYS A 277 16.05 34.50 8.55
CA LYS A 277 15.61 35.11 9.82
C LYS A 277 14.25 34.57 10.29
N GLY A 278 13.75 33.48 9.70
CA GLY A 278 12.40 32.98 9.91
C GLY A 278 11.37 33.59 8.96
N TRP A 279 10.18 32.97 8.95
CA TRP A 279 8.95 33.46 8.30
C TRP A 279 8.09 34.22 9.30
#